data_AF-A0A0N1GXY3-F1
#
_entry.id   AF-A0A0N1GXY3-F1
#
_cell.length_a   1.000
_cell.length_b   1.000
_cell.length_c   1.000
_cell.angle_alpha   90.00
_cell.angle_beta   90.00
_cell.angle_gamma   90.00
#
_symmetry.space_group_name_H-M   'P 1'
#
loop_
_entity.id
_entity.type
_entity.pdbx_description
1 polymer ?
#
loop_
_entity_poly.entity_id
_entity_poly.type
_entity_poly.pdbx_seq_one_letter_code
_entity_poly.pdbx_strand_id
1 'polypeptide(L)'
;MLASLFRRQPIKTPDATSETAQPDGSTILMRFLTAGGAEVHVAYRGIYTENTFSGTPYGEKDHSWTCHGCDEHTDRRHHFTLTEARRDANDHATVCRAMPKPTAA
;
A
#
# COMPACT_ATOMS: atom_id res chain seq x y z
N MET A 1 31.90 -45.18 16.85
CA MET A 1 30.48 -44.80 16.70
C MET A 1 30.13 -43.82 17.81
N LEU A 2 29.79 -42.57 17.50
CA LEU A 2 29.13 -41.64 18.42
C LEU A 2 28.38 -40.60 17.58
N ALA A 3 27.10 -40.89 17.35
CA ALA A 3 26.18 -39.98 16.68
C ALA A 3 25.75 -38.91 17.68
N SER A 4 26.23 -37.68 17.48
CA SER A 4 25.75 -36.52 18.24
C SER A 4 24.47 -35.99 17.60
N LEU A 5 23.33 -36.33 18.20
CA LEU A 5 22.01 -35.88 17.78
C LEU A 5 21.81 -34.42 18.20
N PHE A 6 22.13 -33.47 17.33
CA PHE A 6 21.61 -32.10 17.47
C PHE A 6 20.11 -32.10 17.15
N ARG A 7 19.28 -32.29 18.18
CA ARG A 7 17.84 -32.12 18.10
C ARG A 7 17.55 -30.62 17.93
N ARG A 8 17.27 -30.18 16.71
CA ARG A 8 16.72 -28.84 16.46
C ARG A 8 15.39 -28.73 17.20
N GLN A 9 15.27 -27.79 18.12
CA GLN A 9 13.97 -27.39 18.65
C GLN A 9 13.22 -26.63 17.55
N PRO A 10 11.93 -26.92 17.29
CA PRO A 10 11.14 -26.12 16.40
C PRO A 10 11.03 -24.70 17.00
N ILE A 11 11.43 -23.70 16.23
CA ILE A 11 11.19 -22.30 16.54
C ILE A 11 9.67 -22.15 16.59
N LYS A 12 9.12 -21.84 17.76
CA LYS A 12 7.75 -21.31 17.86
C LYS A 12 7.76 -20.00 17.06
N THR A 13 7.22 -20.03 15.84
CA THR A 13 6.79 -18.82 15.15
C THR A 13 5.78 -18.15 16.08
N PRO A 14 6.04 -16.94 16.61
CA PRO A 14 4.94 -16.15 17.12
C PRO A 14 4.00 -15.95 15.94
N ASP A 15 2.73 -16.27 16.17
CA ASP A 15 1.63 -15.96 15.27
C ASP A 15 1.59 -14.44 15.14
N ALA A 16 2.32 -13.91 14.16
CA ALA A 16 2.28 -12.51 13.81
C ALA A 16 1.05 -12.30 12.94
N THR A 17 -0.13 -12.46 13.54
CA THR A 17 -1.35 -11.85 13.03
C THR A 17 -1.17 -10.35 13.23
N SER A 18 -0.48 -9.71 12.30
CA SER A 18 -0.52 -8.25 12.18
C SER A 18 -1.93 -7.91 11.74
N GLU A 19 -2.78 -7.59 12.71
CA GLU A 19 -4.02 -6.87 12.47
C GLU A 19 -3.63 -5.59 11.73
N THR A 20 -3.96 -5.54 10.44
CA THR A 20 -3.59 -4.43 9.60
C THR A 20 -4.43 -3.24 10.03
N ALA A 21 -3.85 -2.35 10.83
CA ALA A 21 -4.50 -1.10 11.20
C ALA A 21 -5.05 -0.44 9.93
N GLN A 22 -6.37 -0.31 9.84
CA GLN A 22 -7.02 0.39 8.75
C GLN A 22 -6.70 1.88 8.91
N PRO A 23 -6.06 2.53 7.93
CA PRO A 23 -5.81 3.95 8.03
C PRO A 23 -7.09 4.74 7.73
N ASP A 24 -7.14 5.91 8.35
CA ASP A 24 -8.26 6.84 8.45
C ASP A 24 -8.97 7.17 7.12
N GLY A 25 -10.31 7.15 7.17
CA GLY A 25 -11.22 7.94 6.33
C GLY A 25 -11.27 7.68 4.81
N SER A 26 -10.32 6.94 4.25
CA SER A 26 -10.28 6.54 2.84
C SER A 26 -10.46 5.03 2.73
N THR A 27 -11.41 4.60 1.89
CA THR A 27 -11.61 3.17 1.66
C THR A 27 -10.39 2.65 0.90
N ILE A 28 -9.51 1.94 1.60
CA ILE A 28 -8.38 1.22 1.00
C ILE A 28 -8.94 0.16 0.08
N LEU A 29 -8.60 0.26 -1.21
CA LEU A 29 -9.05 -0.63 -2.26
C LEU A 29 -8.08 -1.79 -2.46
N MET A 30 -6.78 -1.51 -2.39
CA MET A 30 -5.71 -2.49 -2.62
C MET A 30 -4.50 -2.19 -1.74
N ARG A 31 -3.71 -3.23 -1.47
CA ARG A 31 -2.43 -3.14 -0.78
C ARG A 31 -1.35 -3.88 -1.55
N PHE A 32 -0.16 -3.31 -1.60
CA PHE A 32 1.05 -3.95 -2.12
C PHE A 32 2.12 -4.01 -1.03
N LEU A 33 2.97 -5.03 -1.09
CA LEU A 33 4.14 -5.15 -0.24
C LEU A 33 5.38 -4.70 -1.01
N THR A 34 6.11 -3.77 -0.43
CA THR A 34 7.41 -3.33 -0.97
C THR A 34 8.47 -4.41 -0.77
N ALA A 35 9.58 -4.34 -1.51
CA ALA A 35 10.73 -5.21 -1.30
C ALA A 35 11.36 -5.06 0.10
N GLY A 36 11.18 -3.92 0.77
CA GLY A 36 11.56 -3.68 2.17
C GLY A 36 10.53 -4.15 3.20
N GLY A 37 9.38 -4.66 2.77
CA GLY A 37 8.33 -5.16 3.64
C GLY A 37 7.34 -4.09 4.15
N ALA A 38 7.54 -2.80 3.84
CA ALA A 38 6.51 -1.78 4.06
C ALA A 38 5.29 -1.96 3.13
N GLU A 39 4.15 -1.42 3.53
CA GLU A 39 2.92 -1.45 2.72
C GLU A 39 2.78 -0.22 1.83
N VAL A 40 2.22 -0.43 0.64
CA VAL A 40 1.71 0.63 -0.24
C VAL A 40 0.20 0.44 -0.35
N HIS A 41 -0.58 1.47 -0.04
CA HIS A 41 -2.04 1.42 -0.10
C HIS A 41 -2.53 2.18 -1.30
N VAL A 42 -3.53 1.63 -1.99
CA VAL A 42 -4.32 2.34 -2.99
C VAL A 42 -5.68 2.63 -2.40
N ALA A 43 -6.14 3.87 -2.49
CA ALA A 43 -7.38 4.34 -1.91
C ALA A 43 -8.22 5.13 -2.92
N TYR A 44 -9.53 5.14 -2.69
CA TYR A 44 -10.43 6.09 -3.36
C TYR A 44 -10.28 7.49 -2.75
N ARG A 45 -10.12 8.51 -3.60
CA ARG A 45 -9.90 9.89 -3.17
C ARG A 45 -11.13 10.78 -3.36
N GLY A 46 -12.00 10.47 -4.32
CA GLY A 46 -13.21 11.26 -4.57
C GLY A 46 -13.68 11.19 -6.02
N ILE A 47 -14.57 12.10 -6.41
CA ILE A 47 -14.93 12.32 -7.80
C ILE A 47 -14.21 13.58 -8.27
N TYR A 48 -13.38 13.44 -9.29
CA TYR A 48 -12.86 14.58 -10.03
C TYR A 48 -13.88 15.01 -11.08
N THR A 49 -14.27 16.29 -11.05
CA THR A 49 -15.15 16.87 -12.06
C THR A 49 -14.35 17.81 -12.95
N GLU A 50 -14.28 17.49 -14.25
CA GLU A 50 -13.80 18.44 -15.25
C GLU A 50 -14.97 19.19 -15.88
N ASN A 51 -14.78 20.49 -16.08
CA ASN A 51 -15.71 21.28 -16.86
C ASN A 51 -15.50 20.95 -18.33
N THR A 52 -16.37 20.13 -18.91
CA THR A 52 -16.34 19.85 -20.34
C THR A 52 -16.82 21.06 -21.13
N PHE A 53 -16.34 21.20 -22.37
CA PHE A 53 -16.71 22.31 -23.28
C PHE A 53 -18.24 22.39 -23.54
N SER A 54 -18.97 21.28 -23.38
CA SER A 54 -20.42 21.21 -23.51
C SER A 54 -21.20 21.69 -22.27
N GLY A 55 -20.51 22.08 -21.18
CA GLY A 55 -21.13 22.54 -19.94
C GLY A 55 -21.75 21.44 -19.08
N THR A 56 -21.62 20.17 -19.50
CA THR A 56 -22.07 19.02 -18.72
C THR A 56 -20.94 18.57 -17.80
N PRO A 57 -21.08 18.61 -16.47
CA PRO A 57 -20.05 18.09 -15.58
C PRO A 57 -19.88 16.59 -15.82
N TYR A 58 -18.67 16.18 -16.21
CA TYR A 58 -18.26 14.78 -16.22
C TYR A 58 -17.46 14.52 -14.95
N GLY A 59 -17.93 13.59 -14.13
CA GLY A 59 -17.28 13.17 -12.89
C GLY A 59 -16.59 11.83 -13.06
N GLU A 60 -15.27 11.79 -12.98
CA GLU A 60 -14.49 10.56 -12.95
C GLU A 60 -14.05 10.23 -11.52
N LYS A 61 -13.97 8.93 -11.18
CA LYS A 61 -13.49 8.49 -9.88
C LYS A 61 -11.97 8.70 -9.79
N ASP A 62 -11.56 9.51 -8.82
CA ASP A 62 -10.17 9.79 -8.51
C ASP A 62 -9.65 8.82 -7.43
N HIS A 63 -8.41 8.40 -7.60
CA HIS A 63 -7.72 7.44 -6.75
C HIS A 63 -6.35 7.97 -6.35
N SER A 64 -5.78 7.40 -5.30
CA SER A 64 -4.43 7.73 -4.87
C SER A 64 -3.73 6.51 -4.33
N TRP A 65 -2.41 6.55 -4.28
CA TRP A 65 -1.61 5.58 -3.57
C TRP A 65 -0.61 6.25 -2.63
N THR A 66 -0.25 5.55 -1.55
CA THR A 66 0.68 6.01 -0.52
C THR A 66 1.53 4.85 -0.03
N CYS A 67 2.85 5.01 0.00
CA CYS A 67 3.79 4.10 0.66
C CYS A 67 3.98 4.47 2.13
N HIS A 68 3.68 3.55 3.03
CA HIS A 68 3.84 3.74 4.47
C HIS A 68 5.27 3.48 4.98
N GLY A 69 6.19 3.14 4.09
CA GLY A 69 7.62 3.00 4.40
C GLY A 69 8.39 4.30 4.16
N CYS A 70 8.37 4.82 2.93
CA CYS A 70 9.13 6.01 2.51
C CYS A 70 8.31 7.29 2.38
N ASP A 71 7.00 7.25 2.65
CA ASP A 71 6.04 8.36 2.50
C ASP A 71 5.84 8.87 1.06
N GLU A 72 6.33 8.15 0.05
CA GLU A 72 6.04 8.47 -1.34
C GLU A 72 4.54 8.23 -1.62
N HIS A 73 3.90 9.16 -2.32
CA HIS A 73 2.47 9.14 -2.56
C HIS A 73 2.12 9.89 -3.84
N THR A 74 0.91 9.66 -4.33
CA THR A 74 0.33 10.39 -5.47
C THR A 74 0.30 11.90 -5.24
N ASP A 75 0.77 12.70 -6.22
CA ASP A 75 0.60 14.15 -6.17
C ASP A 75 -0.89 14.51 -6.21
N ARG A 76 -1.31 15.37 -5.28
CA ARG A 76 -2.67 15.86 -5.18
C ARG A 76 -3.17 16.62 -6.40
N ARG A 77 -2.26 17.13 -7.25
CA ARG A 77 -2.57 17.90 -8.47
C ARG A 77 -2.88 17.05 -9.69
N HIS A 78 -2.70 15.74 -9.60
CA HIS A 78 -2.95 14.82 -10.70
C HIS A 78 -4.11 13.89 -10.33
N HIS A 79 -4.98 13.67 -11.31
CA HIS A 79 -6.08 12.73 -11.19
C HIS A 79 -5.61 11.37 -11.69
N PHE A 80 -5.94 10.34 -10.91
CA PHE A 80 -5.56 8.98 -11.23
C PHE A 80 -6.80 8.12 -11.37
N THR A 81 -6.90 7.47 -12.52
CA THR A 81 -7.78 6.33 -12.66
C THR A 81 -7.33 5.21 -11.71
N LEU A 82 -8.24 4.28 -11.39
CA LEU A 82 -7.90 3.13 -10.55
C LEU A 82 -6.75 2.30 -11.15
N THR A 83 -6.73 2.19 -12.49
CA THR A 83 -5.72 1.43 -13.23
C THR A 83 -4.34 2.07 -13.09
N GLU A 84 -4.24 3.39 -13.21
CA GLU A 84 -2.98 4.13 -13.05
C GLU A 84 -2.49 4.06 -11.60
N ALA A 85 -3.36 4.35 -10.62
CA ALA A 85 -3.00 4.28 -9.22
C ALA A 85 -2.51 2.88 -8.82
N ARG A 86 -3.15 1.82 -9.34
CA ARG A 86 -2.74 0.43 -9.14
C ARG A 86 -1.36 0.15 -9.75
N ARG A 87 -1.14 0.58 -10.99
CA ARG A 87 0.11 0.36 -11.71
C ARG A 87 1.26 1.03 -10.98
N ASP A 88 1.13 2.32 -10.68
CA ASP A 88 2.19 3.10 -10.05
C ASP A 88 2.51 2.60 -8.64
N ALA A 89 1.49 2.24 -7.85
CA ALA A 89 1.69 1.64 -6.53
C ALA A 89 2.47 0.32 -6.62
N ASN A 90 2.14 -0.53 -7.60
CA ASN A 90 2.83 -1.78 -7.82
C ASN A 90 4.26 -1.56 -8.29
N ASP A 91 4.47 -0.66 -9.25
CA ASP A 91 5.79 -0.33 -9.78
C ASP A 91 6.70 0.21 -8.65
N HIS A 92 6.18 1.11 -7.81
CA HIS A 92 6.89 1.57 -6.61
C HIS A 92 7.21 0.42 -5.65
N ALA A 93 6.25 -0.47 -5.39
CA ALA A 93 6.45 -1.62 -4.50
C ALA A 93 7.59 -2.54 -4.96
N THR A 94 7.81 -2.70 -6.27
CA THR A 94 8.91 -3.54 -6.79
C THR A 94 10.30 -3.02 -6.47
N VAL A 95 10.46 -1.70 -6.26
CA VAL A 95 11.77 -1.06 -6.05
C VAL A 95 12.01 -0.56 -4.64
N CYS A 96 10.94 -0.25 -3.90
CA CYS A 96 11.04 0.34 -2.57
C CYS A 96 11.61 -0.65 -1.55
N ARG A 97 12.66 -0.22 -0.84
CA ARG A 97 13.32 -0.99 0.23
C ARG A 97 13.08 -0.42 1.63
N ALA A 98 12.12 0.49 1.77
CA ALA A 98 11.78 1.04 3.07
C ALA A 98 11.14 -0.05 3.95
N MET A 99 11.57 -0.10 5.21
CA MET A 99 10.99 -1.00 6.21
C MET A 99 9.67 -0.40 6.75
N PRO A 100 8.75 -1.22 7.28
CA PRO A 100 7.59 -0.73 7.99
C PRO A 100 7.99 0.22 9.12
N LYS A 101 7.26 1.34 9.24
CA LYS A 101 7.41 2.24 10.39
C LYS A 101 6.84 1.57 11.64
N PRO A 102 7.44 1.80 12.82
CA PRO A 102 6.87 1.30 14.07
C PRO A 102 5.47 1.90 14.24
N THR A 103 4.48 1.03 14.43
CA THR A 103 3.14 1.44 14.87
C THR A 103 3.28 2.03 16.26
N ALA A 104 2.81 3.27 16.46
CA ALA A 104 2.73 3.85 17.80
C ALA A 104 1.87 2.92 18.67
N ALA A 105 2.44 2.45 19.78
CA ALA A 105 1.80 1.57 20.74
C ALA A 105 0.79 2.32 21.62
#